data_AF-A0A935Z9H6-F1
#
_entry.id   AF-A0A935Z9H6-F1
#
_cell.length_a   1.000
_cell.length_b   1.000
_cell.length_c   1.000
_cell.angle_alpha   90.00
_cell.angle_beta   90.00
_cell.angle_gamma   90.00
#
_symmetry.space_group_name_H-M   'P 1'
#
loop_
_entity.id
_entity.type
_entity.pdbx_description
1 polymer ?
#
loop_
_entity_poly.entity_id
_entity_poly.type
_entity_poly.pdbx_seq_one_letter_code
_entity_poly.pdbx_strand_id
1 'polypeptide(L)'
;MDRPRAAARPLAAPVTVMAFASGRTVALEHGGPERLTVTDPAGRFEVAIRFTAAGPVLEVAALGLTLRSDAALTLSCDQLRVNARDGITLDSQGDLVQRVAGDVRQEVAGALETCARSVSIVAQDGSVDVSASDDACIVGRRVLLNP
;
A
#
# COMPACT_ATOMS: atom_id res chain seq x y z
N MET A 1 28.81 6.69 50.49
CA MET A 1 28.74 7.80 49.51
C MET A 1 29.02 7.21 48.15
N ASP A 2 27.96 6.86 47.43
CA ASP A 2 28.02 6.29 46.09
C ASP A 2 27.82 7.44 45.09
N ARG A 3 28.80 7.70 44.22
CA ARG A 3 28.70 8.76 43.20
C ARG A 3 28.02 8.17 41.96
N PRO A 4 26.90 8.73 41.47
CA PRO A 4 26.29 8.24 40.25
C PRO A 4 27.23 8.49 39.06
N ARG A 5 27.59 7.39 38.38
CA ARG A 5 28.32 7.37 37.11
C ARG A 5 27.48 8.11 36.06
N ALA A 6 27.92 9.30 35.66
CA ALA A 6 27.29 10.07 34.60
C ALA A 6 27.21 9.20 33.34
N ALA A 7 25.98 8.96 32.87
CA ALA A 7 25.75 8.30 31.59
C ALA A 7 26.39 9.15 30.49
N ALA A 8 27.32 8.55 29.73
CA ALA A 8 27.93 9.20 28.59
C ALA A 8 26.83 9.60 27.61
N ARG A 9 26.74 10.89 27.32
CA ARG A 9 25.87 11.44 26.28
C ARG A 9 26.27 10.76 24.96
N PRO A 10 25.37 10.10 24.22
CA PRO A 10 25.76 9.49 22.95
C PRO A 10 26.32 10.59 22.05
N LEU A 11 27.55 10.39 21.58
CA LEU A 11 28.18 11.24 20.57
C LEU A 11 27.23 11.26 19.38
N ALA A 12 26.77 12.44 18.98
CA ALA A 12 25.89 12.58 17.82
C ALA A 12 26.55 11.86 16.65
N ALA A 13 25.83 10.91 16.04
CA ALA A 13 26.31 10.19 14.88
C ALA A 13 26.74 11.21 13.82
N PRO A 14 27.88 11.03 13.15
CA PRO A 14 28.30 11.98 12.13
C PRO A 14 27.23 12.09 11.03
N VAL A 15 26.84 13.34 10.74
CA VAL A 15 25.80 13.66 9.77
C VAL A 15 26.41 14.50 8.65
N THR A 16 26.21 14.07 7.41
CA THR A 16 26.50 14.88 6.22
C THR A 16 25.20 15.55 5.75
N VAL A 17 25.18 16.88 5.68
CA VAL A 17 24.00 17.66 5.26
C VAL A 17 24.30 18.41 3.98
N MET A 18 23.39 18.33 3.02
CA MET A 18 23.45 19.05 1.75
C MET A 18 22.15 19.83 1.55
N ALA A 19 22.25 21.06 1.05
CA ALA A 19 21.10 21.87 0.69
C ALA A 19 20.88 21.87 -0.82
N PHE A 20 19.63 21.75 -1.26
CA PHE A 20 19.24 22.00 -2.64
C PHE A 20 18.97 23.50 -2.85
N ALA A 21 19.10 23.98 -4.08
CA ALA A 21 18.72 25.34 -4.46
C ALA A 21 17.23 25.64 -4.21
N SER A 22 16.39 24.61 -4.10
CA SER A 22 14.97 24.72 -3.75
C SER A 22 14.69 24.98 -2.26
N GLY A 23 15.73 25.02 -1.41
CA GLY A 23 15.60 25.16 0.05
C GLY A 23 15.38 23.83 0.79
N ARG A 24 15.26 22.72 0.07
CA ARG A 24 15.23 21.36 0.66
C ARG A 24 16.59 20.99 1.22
N THR A 25 16.61 20.09 2.20
CA THR A 25 17.85 19.53 2.74
C THR A 25 17.87 18.02 2.68
N VAL A 26 19.02 17.45 2.34
CA VAL A 26 19.32 16.02 2.46
C VAL A 26 20.26 15.85 3.65
N ALA A 27 19.91 14.96 4.56
CA ALA A 27 20.78 14.55 5.66
C ALA A 27 21.09 13.05 5.52
N LEU A 28 22.39 12.71 5.58
CA LEU A 28 22.89 11.36 5.66
C LEU A 28 23.53 11.16 7.04
N GLU A 29 22.87 10.41 7.90
CA GLU A 29 23.40 9.99 9.19
C GLU A 29 24.23 8.70 8.99
N HIS A 30 25.50 8.73 9.39
CA HIS A 30 26.42 7.59 9.30
C HIS A 30 27.11 7.34 10.66
N GLY A 31 27.64 6.15 10.91
CA GLY A 31 28.30 5.82 12.20
C GLY A 31 27.34 5.60 13.39
N GLY A 32 26.06 5.37 13.10
CA GLY A 32 24.97 5.05 14.01
C GLY A 32 23.88 4.27 13.24
N PRO A 33 22.58 4.33 13.60
CA PRO A 33 21.54 3.84 12.70
C PRO A 33 21.57 4.65 11.40
N GLU A 34 21.98 4.01 10.31
CA GLU A 34 22.17 4.70 9.03
C GLU A 34 20.83 5.19 8.50
N ARG A 35 20.80 6.46 8.09
CA ARG A 35 19.57 7.10 7.61
C ARG A 35 19.86 8.14 6.55
N LEU A 36 19.09 8.10 5.47
CA LEU A 36 18.95 9.21 4.53
C LEU A 36 17.60 9.89 4.78
N THR A 37 17.57 11.21 4.92
CA THR A 37 16.34 12.00 5.09
C THR A 37 16.33 13.18 4.13
N VAL A 38 15.19 13.45 3.50
CA VAL A 38 14.90 14.67 2.74
C VAL A 38 13.80 15.44 3.46
N THR A 39 14.03 16.74 3.69
CA THR A 39 13.05 17.66 4.28
C THR A 39 12.80 18.86 3.38
N ASP A 40 11.57 19.38 3.44
CA ASP A 40 11.14 20.58 2.75
C ASP A 40 11.76 21.86 3.37
N PRO A 41 11.61 23.03 2.73
CA PRO A 41 12.12 24.30 3.28
C PRO A 41 11.50 24.72 4.62
N ALA A 42 10.35 24.16 5.00
CA ALA A 42 9.70 24.38 6.29
C ALA A 42 10.18 23.36 7.35
N GLY A 43 11.13 22.49 7.03
CA GLY A 43 11.66 21.44 7.91
C GLY A 43 10.75 20.21 8.03
N ARG A 44 9.72 20.09 7.19
CA ARG A 44 8.83 18.92 7.19
C ARG A 44 9.47 17.78 6.42
N PHE A 45 9.20 16.57 6.89
CA PHE A 45 9.64 15.33 6.30
C PHE A 45 9.02 15.09 4.91
N GLU A 46 9.82 14.71 3.92
CA GLU A 46 9.35 14.26 2.60
C GLU A 46 9.72 12.80 2.30
N VAL A 47 10.96 12.38 2.55
CA VAL A 47 11.45 11.00 2.27
C VAL A 47 12.48 10.56 3.30
N ALA A 48 12.41 9.32 3.78
CA ALA A 48 13.47 8.70 4.59
C ALA A 48 13.74 7.28 4.15
N ILE A 49 15.02 6.90 4.17
CA ILE A 49 15.47 5.52 4.10
C ILE A 49 16.22 5.25 5.40
N ARG A 50 15.72 4.30 6.19
CA ARG A 50 16.36 3.83 7.43
C ARG A 50 16.91 2.45 7.23
N PHE A 51 18.20 2.25 7.42
CA PHE A 51 18.78 0.91 7.34
C PHE A 51 18.70 0.27 8.73
N THR A 52 17.88 -0.77 8.86
CA THR A 52 17.70 -1.52 10.11
C THR A 52 18.38 -2.88 10.00
N ALA A 53 18.56 -3.57 11.13
CA ALA A 53 19.07 -4.94 11.13
C ALA A 53 18.18 -5.92 10.34
N ALA A 54 16.89 -5.62 10.19
CA ALA A 54 15.95 -6.41 9.38
C ALA A 54 15.93 -6.01 7.90
N GLY A 55 16.64 -4.94 7.52
CA GLY A 55 16.66 -4.38 6.17
C GLY A 55 16.26 -2.89 6.11
N PRO A 56 16.30 -2.29 4.91
CA PRO A 56 15.94 -0.89 4.72
C PRO A 56 14.42 -0.66 4.84
N VAL A 57 14.04 0.44 5.49
CA VAL A 57 12.66 0.92 5.59
C VAL A 57 12.57 2.26 4.84
N LEU A 58 11.75 2.29 3.79
CA LEU A 58 11.42 3.50 3.03
C LEU A 58 10.13 4.12 3.56
N GLU A 59 10.18 5.41 3.87
CA GLU A 59 9.04 6.21 4.27
C GLU A 59 8.94 7.44 3.35
N VAL A 60 7.74 7.75 2.88
CA VAL A 60 7.49 8.85 1.93
C VAL A 60 6.25 9.61 2.40
N ALA A 61 6.40 10.93 2.57
CA ALA A 61 5.34 11.88 2.80
C ALA A 61 5.35 12.91 1.68
N ALA A 62 4.55 12.68 0.65
CA ALA A 62 4.53 13.51 -0.55
C ALA A 62 3.10 13.91 -0.92
N LEU A 63 2.97 15.02 -1.65
CA LEU A 63 1.70 15.42 -2.26
C LEU A 63 1.22 14.41 -3.31
N GLY A 64 2.15 13.66 -3.91
CA GLY A 64 1.85 12.57 -4.84
C GLY A 64 3.05 11.63 -4.96
N LEU A 65 2.76 10.37 -5.27
CA LEU A 65 3.75 9.32 -5.55
C LEU A 65 3.38 8.64 -6.86
N THR A 66 4.34 8.49 -7.77
CA THR A 66 4.17 7.75 -9.02
C THR A 66 5.27 6.71 -9.13
N LEU A 67 4.89 5.44 -9.24
CA LEU A 67 5.78 4.33 -9.54
C LEU A 67 5.57 3.93 -11.00
N ARG A 68 6.66 3.90 -11.78
CA ARG A 68 6.63 3.53 -13.20
C ARG A 68 7.72 2.50 -13.48
N SER A 69 7.40 1.50 -14.28
CA SER A 69 8.34 0.49 -14.76
C SER A 69 8.00 0.20 -16.21
N ASP A 70 9.03 0.09 -17.07
CA ASP A 70 8.86 -0.24 -18.49
C ASP A 70 8.64 -1.73 -18.73
N ALA A 71 8.92 -2.57 -17.71
CA ALA A 71 8.78 -4.02 -17.79
C ALA A 71 7.76 -4.53 -16.78
N ALA A 72 8.14 -4.62 -15.50
CA ALA A 72 7.30 -5.18 -14.45
C ALA A 72 7.45 -4.39 -13.15
N LEU A 73 6.36 -4.31 -12.38
CA LEU A 73 6.34 -3.86 -11.00
C LEU A 73 5.79 -5.00 -10.14
N THR A 74 6.63 -5.56 -9.27
CA THR A 74 6.26 -6.65 -8.36
C THR A 74 6.29 -6.14 -6.93
N LEU A 75 5.21 -6.39 -6.18
CA LEU A 75 5.13 -6.12 -4.75
C LEU A 75 5.02 -7.45 -4.00
N SER A 76 6.03 -7.77 -3.19
CA SER A 76 6.08 -9.00 -2.38
C SER A 76 6.21 -8.61 -0.91
N CYS A 77 5.22 -8.97 -0.12
CA CYS A 77 5.15 -8.63 1.29
C CYS A 77 4.19 -9.58 2.02
N ASP A 78 4.36 -9.70 3.34
CA ASP A 78 3.45 -10.49 4.18
C ASP A 78 2.06 -9.83 4.30
N GLN A 79 2.02 -8.49 4.28
CA GLN A 79 0.78 -7.71 4.34
C GLN A 79 0.85 -6.47 3.44
N LEU A 80 -0.15 -6.34 2.55
CA LEU A 80 -0.39 -5.14 1.74
C LEU A 80 -1.68 -4.46 2.21
N ARG A 81 -1.62 -3.16 2.52
CA ARG A 81 -2.80 -2.33 2.83
C ARG A 81 -2.81 -1.10 1.93
N VAL A 82 -3.91 -0.89 1.23
CA VAL A 82 -4.15 0.30 0.41
C VAL A 82 -5.34 1.05 1.00
N ASN A 83 -5.13 2.28 1.45
CA ASN A 83 -6.19 3.15 1.96
C ASN A 83 -6.25 4.38 1.06
N ALA A 84 -7.40 4.62 0.43
CA ALA A 84 -7.66 5.81 -0.35
C ALA A 84 -8.93 6.50 0.16
N ARG A 85 -8.92 7.84 0.20
CA ARG A 85 -10.08 8.64 0.62
C ARG A 85 -11.13 8.74 -0.48
N ASP A 86 -10.67 9.02 -1.71
CA ASP A 86 -11.56 9.37 -2.81
C ASP A 86 -11.86 8.15 -3.71
N GLY A 87 -10.85 7.32 -4.01
CA GLY A 87 -11.05 6.11 -4.79
C GLY A 87 -9.78 5.33 -5.08
N ILE A 88 -9.96 4.10 -5.57
CA ILE A 88 -8.91 3.23 -6.10
C ILE A 88 -9.36 2.78 -7.49
N THR A 89 -8.49 2.92 -8.49
CA THR A 89 -8.74 2.43 -9.85
C THR A 89 -7.67 1.42 -10.23
N LEU A 90 -8.10 0.25 -10.74
CA LEU A 90 -7.24 -0.74 -11.36
C LEU A 90 -7.62 -0.80 -12.83
N ASP A 91 -6.76 -0.28 -13.70
CA ASP A 91 -6.91 -0.34 -15.15
C ASP A 91 -5.85 -1.28 -15.73
N SER A 92 -6.28 -2.25 -16.53
CA SER A 92 -5.42 -3.16 -17.26
C SER A 92 -5.90 -3.25 -18.70
N GLN A 93 -4.96 -3.12 -19.64
CA GLN A 93 -5.21 -3.35 -21.06
C GLN A 93 -5.22 -4.85 -21.41
N GLY A 94 -4.71 -5.69 -20.51
CA GLY A 94 -4.77 -7.14 -20.60
C GLY A 94 -5.65 -7.72 -19.50
N ASP A 95 -5.24 -8.87 -18.96
CA ASP A 95 -6.01 -9.55 -17.92
C ASP A 95 -5.76 -8.93 -16.54
N LEU A 96 -6.79 -8.98 -15.68
CA LEU A 96 -6.66 -8.83 -14.23
C LEU A 96 -6.95 -10.18 -13.58
N VAL A 97 -5.93 -10.77 -12.95
CA VAL A 97 -6.04 -12.08 -12.27
C VAL A 97 -5.85 -11.90 -10.77
N GLN A 98 -6.86 -12.26 -9.99
CA GLN A 98 -6.80 -12.30 -8.53
C GLN A 98 -6.83 -13.76 -8.06
N ARG A 99 -5.83 -14.16 -7.28
CA ARG A 99 -5.76 -15.49 -6.65
C ARG A 99 -5.64 -15.31 -5.15
N VAL A 100 -6.62 -15.85 -4.43
CA VAL A 100 -6.72 -15.70 -2.97
C VAL A 100 -6.88 -17.09 -2.38
N ALA A 101 -6.01 -17.45 -1.43
CA ALA A 101 -6.06 -18.74 -0.75
C ALA A 101 -7.08 -18.78 0.39
N GLY A 102 -7.39 -17.62 0.98
CA GLY A 102 -8.45 -17.43 1.96
C GLY A 102 -9.68 -16.78 1.34
N ASP A 103 -10.31 -15.88 2.10
CA ASP A 103 -11.56 -15.25 1.70
C ASP A 103 -11.37 -13.96 0.87
N VAL A 104 -12.29 -13.71 -0.06
CA VAL A 104 -12.53 -12.38 -0.63
C VAL A 104 -13.81 -11.82 0.00
N ARG A 105 -13.74 -10.61 0.57
CA ARG A 105 -14.89 -9.87 1.08
C ARG A 105 -14.94 -8.51 0.41
N GLN A 106 -16.10 -8.15 -0.14
CA GLN A 106 -16.37 -6.84 -0.73
C GLN A 106 -17.57 -6.23 -0.01
N GLU A 107 -17.33 -5.14 0.71
CA GLU A 107 -18.37 -4.36 1.38
C GLU A 107 -18.47 -3.02 0.65
N VAL A 108 -19.62 -2.74 0.07
CA VAL A 108 -19.86 -1.55 -0.75
C VAL A 108 -21.08 -0.84 -0.19
N ALA A 109 -20.91 0.40 0.24
CA ALA A 109 -22.01 1.20 0.78
C ALA A 109 -22.98 1.70 -0.32
N GLY A 110 -22.45 1.89 -1.54
CA GLY A 110 -23.22 2.26 -2.73
C GLY A 110 -23.58 1.05 -3.57
N ALA A 111 -23.26 1.10 -4.86
CA ALA A 111 -23.52 0.02 -5.80
C ALA A 111 -22.24 -0.77 -6.14
N LEU A 112 -22.37 -2.09 -6.25
CA LEU A 112 -21.38 -2.96 -6.88
C LEU A 112 -21.88 -3.35 -8.27
N GLU A 113 -21.14 -2.95 -9.31
CA GLU A 113 -21.47 -3.26 -10.70
C GLU A 113 -20.39 -4.16 -11.32
N THR A 114 -20.84 -5.24 -11.98
CA THR A 114 -19.97 -6.14 -12.74
C THR A 114 -20.45 -6.18 -14.19
N CYS A 115 -19.68 -5.59 -15.09
CA CYS A 115 -19.98 -5.58 -16.52
C CYS A 115 -18.93 -6.37 -17.29
N ALA A 116 -19.35 -7.44 -17.95
CA ALA A 116 -18.48 -8.25 -18.79
C ALA A 116 -19.29 -8.89 -19.91
N ARG A 117 -18.61 -9.38 -20.95
CA ARG A 117 -19.24 -10.23 -21.97
C ARG A 117 -19.81 -11.52 -21.37
N SER A 118 -19.17 -12.05 -20.32
CA SER A 118 -19.58 -13.24 -19.60
C SER A 118 -19.12 -13.13 -18.14
N VAL A 119 -19.96 -13.57 -17.22
CA VAL A 119 -19.64 -13.73 -15.80
C VAL A 119 -19.96 -15.17 -15.41
N SER A 120 -18.98 -15.86 -14.83
CA SER A 120 -19.15 -17.22 -14.30
C SER A 120 -18.91 -17.20 -12.80
N ILE A 121 -19.91 -17.62 -12.03
CA ILE A 121 -19.82 -17.76 -10.58
C ILE A 121 -19.97 -19.24 -10.28
N VAL A 122 -18.94 -19.83 -9.68
CA VAL A 122 -18.88 -21.26 -9.37
C VAL A 122 -18.38 -21.42 -7.94
N ALA A 123 -19.14 -22.13 -7.12
CA ALA A 123 -18.67 -22.63 -5.83
C ALA A 123 -18.24 -24.10 -6.00
N GLN A 124 -17.00 -24.42 -5.66
CA GLN A 124 -16.52 -25.80 -5.60
C GLN A 124 -16.77 -26.30 -4.17
N ASP A 125 -17.52 -27.40 -4.03
CA ASP A 125 -17.86 -28.02 -2.75
C ASP A 125 -18.62 -27.10 -1.77
N GLY A 126 -19.33 -26.09 -2.28
CA GLY A 126 -20.08 -25.12 -1.50
C GLY A 126 -21.36 -24.65 -2.18
N SER A 127 -21.93 -23.54 -1.69
CA SER A 127 -23.12 -22.90 -2.22
C SER A 127 -22.81 -21.55 -2.87
N VAL A 128 -23.67 -21.14 -3.80
CA VAL A 128 -23.78 -19.74 -4.23
C VAL A 128 -25.06 -19.21 -3.62
N ASP A 129 -24.93 -18.40 -2.58
CA ASP A 129 -26.06 -17.78 -1.89
C ASP A 129 -26.24 -16.34 -2.39
N VAL A 130 -27.40 -16.05 -2.96
CA VAL A 130 -27.80 -14.70 -3.36
C VAL A 130 -29.00 -14.31 -2.51
N SER A 131 -28.85 -13.26 -1.72
CA SER A 131 -29.91 -12.70 -0.90
C SER A 131 -30.00 -11.19 -1.11
N ALA A 132 -31.22 -10.68 -1.09
CA ALA A 132 -31.53 -9.26 -1.12
C ALA A 132 -32.57 -8.99 -0.02
N SER A 133 -32.50 -7.83 0.64
CA SER A 133 -33.54 -7.43 1.59
C SER A 133 -34.87 -7.14 0.89
N ASP A 134 -34.77 -6.61 -0.34
CA ASP A 134 -35.89 -6.25 -1.20
C ASP A 134 -35.97 -7.28 -2.34
N ASP A 135 -35.73 -6.85 -3.59
CA ASP A 135 -35.89 -7.69 -4.76
C ASP A 135 -34.57 -8.25 -5.30
N ALA A 136 -34.58 -9.50 -5.73
CA ALA A 136 -33.55 -10.09 -6.56
C ALA A 136 -34.11 -10.33 -7.98
N CYS A 137 -33.67 -9.54 -8.95
CA CYS A 137 -34.13 -9.64 -10.34
C CYS A 137 -33.09 -10.36 -11.21
N ILE A 138 -33.49 -11.46 -11.86
CA ILE A 138 -32.69 -12.14 -12.88
C ILE A 138 -33.41 -11.96 -14.22
N VAL A 139 -32.82 -11.16 -15.10
CA VAL A 139 -33.38 -10.87 -16.43
C VAL A 139 -32.50 -11.50 -17.51
N GLY A 140 -33.11 -12.33 -18.35
CA GLY A 140 -32.39 -12.95 -19.46
C GLY A 140 -33.35 -13.58 -20.46
N ARG A 141 -32.87 -13.80 -21.69
CA ARG A 141 -33.66 -14.52 -22.72
C ARG A 141 -34.00 -15.95 -22.31
N ARG A 142 -33.15 -16.57 -21.48
CA ARG A 142 -33.35 -17.90 -20.88
C ARG A 142 -32.78 -17.86 -19.47
N VAL A 143 -33.60 -18.20 -18.48
CA VAL A 143 -33.20 -18.37 -17.09
C VAL A 143 -33.51 -19.81 -16.72
N LEU A 144 -32.46 -20.58 -16.43
CA LEU A 144 -32.58 -21.98 -16.01
C LEU A 144 -32.32 -22.01 -14.50
N LEU A 145 -33.31 -22.47 -13.75
CA LEU A 145 -33.20 -22.72 -12.32
C LEU A 145 -33.45 -24.22 -12.12
N ASN A 146 -32.52 -24.91 -11.46
CA ASN A 146 -32.59 -26.35 -11.23
C ASN A 146 -32.68 -27.22 -12.51
N PRO A 147 -31.69 -27.15 -13.43
CA PRO A 147 -31.62 -28.01 -14.61
C PRO A 147 -31.18 -29.45 -14.32
#